data_AF-A0A6S6T6X8-F1
#
_entry.id   AF-A0A6S6T6X8-F1
#
_cell.length_a   1.000
_cell.length_b   1.000
_cell.length_c   1.000
_cell.angle_alpha   90.00
_cell.angle_beta   90.00
_cell.angle_gamma   90.00
#
_symmetry.space_group_name_H-M   'P 1'
#
loop_
_entity.id
_entity.type
_entity.pdbx_description
1 polymer ?
#
loop_
_entity_poly.entity_id
_entity_poly.type
_entity_poly.pdbx_seq_one_letter_code
_entity_poly.pdbx_strand_id
1 'polypeptide(L)'
;PIDTDDDGIIDALDEDDDNDSILTIFENYNGGLPTDDDTDRDGTPDYLDADDDNDGLLTAQEQPAVGGNPNNGNARDTDGDGRPDYLQRLGNFSPATQTPIPTLTQWAQILLTMLLGLVALGGFWRKNSGH
;
A
#
# COMPACT_ATOMS: atom_id res chain seq x y z
N PRO A 1 -31.36 12.57 -5.27
CA PRO A 1 -30.41 11.94 -6.21
C PRO A 1 -29.11 11.73 -5.44
N ILE A 2 -28.27 10.79 -5.85
CA ILE A 2 -26.93 10.64 -5.27
C ILE A 2 -26.03 11.72 -5.89
N ASP A 3 -25.14 12.25 -5.07
CA ASP A 3 -24.19 13.35 -5.29
C ASP A 3 -23.06 13.04 -4.31
N THR A 4 -22.03 12.35 -4.78
CA THR A 4 -21.03 11.69 -3.92
C THR A 4 -19.98 12.66 -3.41
N ASP A 5 -19.62 13.67 -4.21
CA ASP A 5 -18.62 14.68 -3.87
C ASP A 5 -19.21 16.01 -3.33
N ASP A 6 -20.55 16.11 -3.24
CA ASP A 6 -21.29 17.29 -2.79
C ASP A 6 -21.01 18.56 -3.64
N ASP A 7 -20.65 18.43 -4.93
CA ASP A 7 -20.38 19.58 -5.82
C ASP A 7 -21.66 20.23 -6.41
N GLY A 8 -22.80 19.54 -6.26
CA GLY A 8 -24.12 19.99 -6.71
C GLY A 8 -24.54 19.50 -8.10
N ILE A 9 -23.69 18.71 -8.76
CA ILE A 9 -24.02 17.82 -9.88
C ILE A 9 -24.38 16.46 -9.26
N ILE A 10 -25.25 15.71 -9.91
CA ILE A 10 -25.64 14.38 -9.40
C ILE A 10 -24.77 13.36 -10.13
N ASP A 11 -24.37 12.25 -9.50
CA ASP A 11 -23.51 11.21 -10.10
C ASP A 11 -23.95 10.83 -11.53
N ALA A 12 -25.27 10.74 -11.77
CA ALA A 12 -25.82 10.39 -13.08
C ALA A 12 -25.56 11.44 -14.20
N LEU A 13 -25.06 12.62 -13.84
CA LEU A 13 -24.72 13.75 -14.72
C LEU A 13 -23.29 14.25 -14.49
N ASP A 14 -22.55 13.63 -13.57
CA ASP A 14 -21.16 13.97 -13.29
C ASP A 14 -20.21 13.18 -14.20
N GLU A 15 -19.02 13.73 -14.47
CA GLU A 15 -17.94 13.05 -15.18
C GLU A 15 -16.85 12.54 -14.22
N ASP A 16 -16.84 13.02 -12.97
CA ASP A 16 -15.86 12.78 -11.90
C ASP A 16 -16.63 12.72 -10.56
N ASP A 17 -17.25 11.57 -10.28
CA ASP A 17 -18.29 11.43 -9.25
C ASP A 17 -17.77 11.65 -7.81
N ASP A 18 -16.45 11.54 -7.58
CA ASP A 18 -15.80 11.70 -6.28
C ASP A 18 -14.80 12.89 -6.20
N ASN A 19 -14.62 13.61 -7.32
CA ASN A 19 -13.79 14.81 -7.48
C ASN A 19 -12.30 14.60 -7.18
N ASP A 20 -11.80 13.39 -7.41
CA ASP A 20 -10.39 13.07 -7.19
C ASP A 20 -9.49 13.55 -8.36
N SER A 21 -10.10 14.02 -9.47
CA SER A 21 -9.48 14.43 -10.75
C SER A 21 -9.18 13.29 -11.74
N ILE A 22 -9.69 12.08 -11.50
CA ILE A 22 -9.82 10.99 -12.44
C ILE A 22 -11.28 10.99 -12.91
N LEU A 23 -11.50 10.71 -14.20
CA LEU A 23 -12.88 10.62 -14.67
C LEU A 23 -13.43 9.24 -14.31
N THR A 24 -14.69 9.20 -13.87
CA THR A 24 -15.49 8.00 -13.57
C THR A 24 -15.35 6.90 -14.64
N ILE A 25 -15.15 7.29 -15.91
CA ILE A 25 -14.98 6.35 -17.04
C ILE A 25 -13.65 5.56 -17.02
N PHE A 26 -12.67 6.03 -16.26
CA PHE A 26 -11.31 5.48 -16.17
C PHE A 26 -11.09 4.66 -14.90
N GLU A 27 -12.10 4.56 -14.03
CA GLU A 27 -12.02 3.83 -12.76
C GLU A 27 -12.73 2.48 -12.81
N ASN A 28 -13.14 2.06 -14.02
CA ASN A 28 -13.53 0.69 -14.30
C ASN A 28 -12.31 -0.08 -14.84
N TYR A 29 -11.49 -0.57 -13.92
CA TYR A 29 -10.19 -1.18 -14.18
C TYR A 29 -10.30 -2.54 -14.86
N ASN A 30 -11.36 -3.29 -14.56
CA ASN A 30 -11.53 -4.66 -15.04
C ASN A 30 -12.38 -4.77 -16.34
N GLY A 31 -13.04 -3.67 -16.75
CA GLY A 31 -13.88 -3.59 -17.95
C GLY A 31 -15.26 -4.27 -17.81
N GLY A 32 -15.64 -4.63 -16.59
CA GLY A 32 -16.89 -5.22 -16.16
C GLY A 32 -17.92 -4.17 -15.77
N LEU A 33 -18.60 -4.35 -14.64
CA LEU A 33 -19.52 -3.35 -14.11
C LEU A 33 -18.74 -2.37 -13.23
N PRO A 34 -18.86 -1.04 -13.39
CA PRO A 34 -18.16 -0.09 -12.51
C PRO A 34 -18.37 -0.36 -11.01
N THR A 35 -19.54 -0.89 -10.64
CA THR A 35 -19.89 -1.24 -9.26
C THR A 35 -19.23 -2.52 -8.72
N ASP A 36 -18.43 -3.23 -9.52
CA ASP A 36 -17.76 -4.46 -9.11
C ASP A 36 -16.25 -4.28 -8.78
N ASP A 37 -15.70 -3.11 -9.10
CA ASP A 37 -14.41 -2.64 -8.62
C ASP A 37 -14.62 -1.95 -7.25
N ASP A 38 -13.95 -2.48 -6.22
CA ASP A 38 -14.00 -2.09 -4.80
C ASP A 38 -12.68 -2.61 -4.19
N THR A 39 -11.64 -1.80 -4.36
CA THR A 39 -10.23 -2.19 -4.22
C THR A 39 -9.86 -2.42 -2.76
N ASP A 40 -10.36 -1.60 -1.85
CA ASP A 40 -10.12 -1.70 -0.41
C ASP A 40 -11.14 -2.59 0.33
N ARG A 41 -12.31 -2.85 -0.30
CA ARG A 41 -13.43 -3.66 0.20
C ARG A 41 -14.23 -3.00 1.31
N ASP A 42 -14.39 -1.69 1.28
CA ASP A 42 -15.25 -0.97 2.21
C ASP A 42 -16.73 -0.93 1.77
N GLY A 43 -16.99 -1.28 0.51
CA GLY A 43 -18.32 -1.35 -0.10
C GLY A 43 -18.71 -0.12 -0.93
N THR A 44 -17.82 0.85 -1.06
CA THR A 44 -17.86 1.96 -2.00
C THR A 44 -17.14 1.52 -3.27
N PRO A 45 -17.77 1.58 -4.46
CA PRO A 45 -17.06 1.32 -5.69
C PRO A 45 -15.94 2.34 -5.94
N ASP A 46 -14.86 1.91 -6.59
CA ASP A 46 -13.66 2.73 -6.85
C ASP A 46 -14.02 4.09 -7.50
N TYR A 47 -14.91 4.12 -8.51
CA TYR A 47 -15.35 5.39 -9.14
C TYR A 47 -16.14 6.38 -8.24
N LEU A 48 -16.41 6.00 -6.98
CA LEU A 48 -17.07 6.81 -5.96
C LEU A 48 -16.16 6.99 -4.72
N ASP A 49 -14.88 6.60 -4.81
CA ASP A 49 -13.91 6.61 -3.70
C ASP A 49 -12.58 7.26 -4.10
N ALA A 50 -12.34 8.47 -3.61
CA ALA A 50 -11.13 9.23 -3.95
C ALA A 50 -9.80 8.62 -3.44
N ASP A 51 -9.85 7.57 -2.62
CA ASP A 51 -8.71 6.78 -2.13
C ASP A 51 -9.05 5.28 -2.24
N ASP A 52 -9.06 4.78 -3.48
CA ASP A 52 -9.49 3.43 -3.92
C ASP A 52 -8.97 2.28 -3.02
N ASP A 53 -7.77 2.42 -2.47
CA ASP A 53 -7.11 1.39 -1.70
C ASP A 53 -6.96 1.70 -0.20
N ASN A 54 -7.39 2.89 0.21
CA ASN A 54 -7.38 3.43 1.56
C ASN A 54 -5.97 3.38 2.21
N ASP A 55 -4.92 3.71 1.45
CA ASP A 55 -3.56 3.88 1.97
C ASP A 55 -3.27 5.30 2.52
N GLY A 56 -4.16 6.26 2.25
CA GLY A 56 -4.08 7.64 2.69
C GLY A 56 -3.46 8.61 1.67
N LEU A 57 -3.21 8.16 0.44
CA LEU A 57 -2.92 8.99 -0.73
C LEU A 57 -4.10 8.92 -1.69
N LEU A 58 -4.51 10.06 -2.26
CA LEU A 58 -5.61 10.04 -3.25
C LEU A 58 -5.18 9.30 -4.51
N THR A 59 -6.10 8.58 -5.14
CA THR A 59 -5.86 7.78 -6.36
C THR A 59 -5.13 8.62 -7.42
N ALA A 60 -5.57 9.86 -7.67
CA ALA A 60 -4.90 10.78 -8.61
C ALA A 60 -3.44 11.14 -8.26
N GLN A 61 -3.04 11.09 -6.98
CA GLN A 61 -1.68 11.39 -6.51
C GLN A 61 -0.71 10.21 -6.73
N GLU A 62 -1.24 9.04 -7.01
CA GLU A 62 -0.48 7.81 -7.21
C GLU A 62 -0.13 7.55 -8.68
N GLN A 63 -0.46 8.49 -9.57
CA GLN A 63 -0.20 8.42 -11.01
C GLN A 63 -0.86 7.18 -11.63
N PRO A 64 -2.21 7.16 -11.65
CA PRO A 64 -2.97 6.06 -12.20
C PRO A 64 -2.75 5.94 -13.71
N ALA A 65 -3.18 4.82 -14.26
CA ALA A 65 -2.98 4.52 -15.67
C ALA A 65 -3.68 5.55 -16.57
N VAL A 66 -2.98 6.11 -17.55
CA VAL A 66 -3.63 6.99 -18.54
C VAL A 66 -4.69 6.19 -19.30
N GLY A 67 -5.94 6.65 -19.20
CA GLY A 67 -7.09 5.99 -19.81
C GLY A 67 -7.64 4.80 -19.03
N GLY A 68 -7.31 4.67 -17.74
CA GLY A 68 -7.96 3.74 -16.81
C GLY A 68 -7.58 2.27 -16.92
N ASN A 69 -6.64 1.91 -17.80
CA ASN A 69 -6.23 0.51 -17.94
C ASN A 69 -4.96 0.21 -17.11
N PRO A 70 -5.07 -0.48 -15.95
CA PRO A 70 -3.93 -0.78 -15.08
C PRO A 70 -2.81 -1.58 -15.78
N ASN A 71 -3.13 -2.28 -16.87
CA ASN A 71 -2.20 -3.20 -17.55
C ASN A 71 -1.41 -2.54 -18.69
N ASN A 72 -1.56 -1.24 -18.94
CA ASN A 72 -0.87 -0.53 -20.02
C ASN A 72 0.63 -0.24 -19.71
N GLY A 73 1.06 -0.49 -18.47
CA GLY A 73 2.44 -0.30 -18.01
C GLY A 73 2.87 1.17 -17.82
N ASN A 74 1.92 2.11 -17.73
CA ASN A 74 2.22 3.53 -17.47
C ASN A 74 1.80 4.02 -16.09
N ALA A 75 1.04 3.22 -15.34
CA ALA A 75 0.78 3.49 -13.94
C ALA A 75 2.06 3.37 -13.11
N ARG A 76 2.11 4.10 -12.00
CA ARG A 76 3.18 3.93 -11.03
C ARG A 76 3.05 2.57 -10.35
N ASP A 77 4.19 1.89 -10.23
CA ASP A 77 4.38 0.63 -9.51
C ASP A 77 5.68 0.81 -8.73
N THR A 78 5.57 1.25 -7.48
CA THR A 78 6.71 1.63 -6.64
C THR A 78 7.52 0.42 -6.20
N ASP A 79 6.87 -0.73 -6.06
CA ASP A 79 7.49 -1.94 -5.51
C ASP A 79 7.90 -2.98 -6.57
N GLY A 80 7.43 -2.81 -7.80
CA GLY A 80 7.79 -3.59 -8.98
C GLY A 80 7.12 -4.96 -9.04
N ASP A 81 6.01 -5.18 -8.32
CA ASP A 81 5.31 -6.46 -8.27
C ASP A 81 4.32 -6.67 -9.45
N GLY A 82 4.14 -5.63 -10.28
CA GLY A 82 3.28 -5.64 -11.45
C GLY A 82 1.84 -5.22 -11.17
N ARG A 83 1.51 -4.82 -9.94
CA ARG A 83 0.26 -4.15 -9.59
C ARG A 83 0.52 -2.63 -9.43
N PRO A 84 -0.35 -1.76 -9.96
CA PRO A 84 -0.23 -0.32 -9.73
C PRO A 84 -0.36 0.09 -8.27
N ASP A 85 0.26 1.21 -7.89
CA ASP A 85 0.21 1.77 -6.52
C ASP A 85 -1.22 2.05 -6.07
N TYR A 86 -2.02 2.76 -6.88
CA TYR A 86 -3.43 3.12 -6.61
C TYR A 86 -4.42 1.97 -6.44
N LEU A 87 -3.96 0.73 -6.60
CA LEU A 87 -4.78 -0.44 -6.29
C LEU A 87 -4.32 -1.11 -4.99
N GLN A 88 -3.22 -0.67 -4.39
CA GLN A 88 -2.51 -1.35 -3.33
C GLN A 88 -2.45 -0.54 -2.05
N ARG A 89 -3.27 -0.93 -1.07
CA ARG A 89 -3.22 -0.40 0.31
C ARG A 89 -1.82 -0.34 0.96
N LEU A 90 -0.86 -1.12 0.47
CA LEU A 90 0.53 -1.12 0.93
C LEU A 90 1.53 -0.95 -0.22
N GLY A 91 1.17 -0.28 -1.32
CA GLY A 91 1.99 -0.14 -2.54
C GLY A 91 3.35 0.53 -2.30
N ASN A 92 3.47 1.28 -1.21
CA ASN A 92 4.72 1.83 -0.71
C ASN A 92 5.64 0.81 0.01
N PHE A 93 5.17 -0.41 0.27
CA PHE A 93 5.86 -1.44 1.04
C PHE A 93 5.90 -2.76 0.30
N SER A 94 6.90 -2.94 -0.56
CA SER A 94 7.16 -4.26 -1.12
C SER A 94 7.22 -5.34 -0.03
N PRO A 95 6.47 -6.46 -0.15
CA PRO A 95 6.72 -7.62 0.69
C PRO A 95 8.13 -8.20 0.46
N ALA A 96 8.81 -7.82 -0.63
CA ALA A 96 10.20 -8.18 -0.90
C ALA A 96 11.23 -7.30 -0.16
N THR A 97 10.84 -6.12 0.35
CA THR A 97 11.78 -5.18 1.02
C THR A 97 11.37 -4.78 2.44
N GLN A 98 10.18 -5.15 2.94
CA GLN A 98 9.96 -5.17 4.38
C GLN A 98 10.92 -6.21 4.99
N THR A 99 11.97 -5.76 5.69
CA THR A 99 12.62 -6.65 6.66
C THR A 99 11.50 -7.16 7.56
N PRO A 100 11.24 -8.48 7.63
CA PRO A 100 10.11 -8.98 8.39
C PRO A 100 10.21 -8.42 9.79
N ILE A 101 9.19 -7.67 10.24
CA ILE A 101 9.13 -7.24 11.62
C ILE A 101 9.21 -8.52 12.46
N PRO A 102 10.24 -8.68 13.31
CA PRO A 102 10.37 -9.89 14.08
C PRO A 102 9.10 -10.08 14.91
N THR A 103 8.53 -11.27 14.89
CA THR A 103 7.49 -11.67 15.83
C THR A 103 8.02 -11.52 17.27
N LEU A 104 7.14 -11.46 18.27
CA LEU A 104 7.56 -11.46 19.68
C LEU A 104 8.54 -12.61 20.00
N THR A 105 8.39 -13.77 19.35
CA THR A 105 9.29 -14.90 19.48
C THR A 105 10.67 -14.63 18.87
N GLN A 106 10.72 -13.98 17.70
CA GLN A 106 12.00 -13.60 17.07
C GLN A 106 12.69 -12.47 17.86
N TRP A 107 11.95 -11.50 18.40
CA TRP A 107 12.50 -10.51 19.35
C TRP A 107 13.06 -11.18 20.60
N ALA A 108 12.35 -12.15 21.18
CA ALA A 108 12.85 -12.90 22.33
C ALA A 108 14.15 -13.66 21.99
N GLN A 109 14.26 -14.25 20.80
CA GLN A 109 15.47 -14.93 20.34
C GLN A 109 16.63 -13.96 20.10
N ILE A 110 16.39 -12.78 19.50
CA ILE A 110 17.41 -11.73 19.31
C ILE A 110 17.90 -11.20 20.66
N LEU A 111 17.00 -10.96 21.61
CA LEU A 111 17.37 -10.53 22.96
C LEU A 111 18.17 -11.62 23.70
N LEU A 112 17.78 -12.88 23.55
CA LEU A 112 18.49 -14.01 24.16
C LEU A 112 19.91 -14.18 23.59
N THR A 113 20.08 -14.06 22.28
CA THR A 113 21.42 -14.13 21.65
C THR A 113 22.30 -12.95 22.01
N MET A 114 21.74 -11.73 22.14
CA MET A 114 22.46 -10.56 22.65
C MET A 114 22.91 -10.76 24.11
N LEU A 115 22.02 -11.28 24.97
CA LEU A 115 22.35 -11.59 26.37
C LEU A 115 23.43 -12.67 26.48
N LEU A 116 23.33 -13.75 25.68
CA LEU A 116 24.31 -14.84 25.69
C LEU A 116 25.65 -14.44 25.04
N GLY A 117 25.63 -13.59 24.01
CA GLY A 117 26.82 -13.05 23.34
C GLY A 117 27.65 -12.14 24.26
N LEU A 118 27.01 -11.37 25.13
CA LEU A 118 27.68 -10.58 26.18
C LEU A 118 28.40 -11.45 27.22
N VAL A 119 27.99 -12.70 27.42
CA VAL A 119 28.66 -13.64 28.35
C VAL A 119 29.97 -14.21 27.75
N ALA A 120 30.11 -14.25 26.42
CA ALA A 120 31.29 -14.83 25.76
C ALA A 120 32.53 -13.91 25.76
N LEU A 121 32.37 -12.58 25.84
CA LEU A 121 33.50 -11.64 25.92
C LEU A 121 34.09 -11.47 27.35
N GLY A 122 33.41 -11.97 28.39
CA GLY A 122 33.88 -11.86 29.78
C GLY A 122 34.97 -12.87 30.18
N GLY A 123 35.25 -13.89 29.35
CA GLY A 123 36.14 -15.01 29.68
C GLY A 123 37.61 -14.85 29.28
N PHE A 124 37.98 -13.81 28.53
CA PHE A 124 39.29 -13.73 27.85
C PHE A 124 40.35 -12.84 28.54
N TRP A 125 40.20 -12.53 29.83
CA TRP A 125 41.25 -11.86 30.61
C TRP A 125 41.53 -12.58 31.92
N ARG A 126 42.16 -13.76 31.86
CA ARG A 126 42.93 -14.26 33.00
C ARG A 126 44.14 -15.06 32.56
N LYS A 127 45.29 -14.64 33.10
CA LYS A 127 46.64 -15.21 33.03
C LYS A 127 47.44 -14.94 31.75
N ASN A 128 48.15 -13.81 31.75
CA ASN A 128 49.60 -13.87 31.59
C ASN A 128 50.28 -12.70 32.31
N SER A 129 50.50 -12.88 33.61
CA SER A 129 51.44 -12.07 34.38
C SER A 129 52.06 -12.95 35.47
N GLY A 130 53.31 -13.35 35.26
CA GLY A 130 54.13 -13.92 36.33
C GLY A 130 55.10 -15.01 35.89
N HIS A 131 56.35 -14.56 35.71
CA HIS A 131 57.64 -15.25 35.90
C HIS A 131 58.11 -16.29 34.88
#